data_AF-A0A1M6GNT5-F1
#
_entry.id   AF-A0A1M6GNT5-F1
#
_cell.length_a   1.000
_cell.length_b   1.000
_cell.length_c   1.000
_cell.angle_alpha   90.00
_cell.angle_beta   90.00
_cell.angle_gamma   90.00
#
_symmetry.space_group_name_H-M   'P 1'
#
loop_
_entity.id
_entity.type
_entity.pdbx_description
1 polymer ?
#
loop_
_entity_poly.entity_id
_entity_poly.type
_entity_poly.pdbx_seq_one_letter_code
_entity_poly.pdbx_strand_id
1 'polypeptide(L)' 'MSNSRRLENLPKPVKTMLGIAGVADAVLRAYALVDVARREQSEINGPKEAWVPALALVNSLGLLPVAYLKWGRRR' A
#
# COMPACT_ATOMS: atom_id res chain seq x y z
N MET A 1 -35.37 1.51 -8.72
CA MET A 1 -34.43 0.37 -8.53
C MET A 1 -33.22 0.88 -7.76
N SER A 2 -33.13 0.57 -6.46
CA SER A 2 -32.04 1.07 -5.61
C SER A 2 -30.73 0.38 -6.00
N ASN A 3 -29.86 1.14 -6.67
CA ASN A 3 -28.55 0.71 -7.13
C ASN A 3 -27.56 0.75 -5.94
N SER A 4 -27.84 -0.06 -4.92
CA SER A 4 -27.11 -0.01 -3.65
C SER A 4 -25.81 -0.80 -3.75
N ARG A 5 -24.73 -0.13 -4.22
CA ARG A 5 -23.33 -0.56 -4.06
C ARG A 5 -22.90 -0.46 -2.59
N ARG A 6 -23.57 -1.21 -1.72
CA ARG A 6 -23.34 -1.22 -0.28
C ARG A 6 -22.58 -2.50 0.10
N LEU A 7 -21.55 -2.37 0.94
CA LEU A 7 -20.69 -3.47 1.41
C LEU A 7 -21.47 -4.60 2.11
N GLU A 8 -22.65 -4.28 2.60
CA GLU A 8 -23.61 -5.18 3.24
C GLU A 8 -24.32 -6.13 2.25
N ASN A 9 -24.33 -5.81 0.95
CA ASN A 9 -24.90 -6.68 -0.09
C ASN A 9 -23.90 -7.70 -0.66
N LEU A 10 -22.64 -7.69 -0.20
CA LEU A 10 -21.62 -8.61 -0.68
C LEU A 10 -21.72 -9.97 0.03
N PRO A 11 -21.40 -11.08 -0.66
CA PRO A 11 -21.23 -12.37 -0.01
C PRO A 11 -20.22 -12.26 1.14
N LYS A 12 -20.53 -12.91 2.29
CA LYS A 12 -19.67 -12.93 3.48
C LYS A 12 -18.17 -13.20 3.15
N PRO A 13 -17.82 -14.18 2.29
CA PRO A 13 -16.41 -14.44 1.95
C PRO A 13 -15.72 -13.23 1.30
N VAL A 14 -16.42 -12.54 0.40
CA VAL A 14 -15.89 -11.35 -0.29
C VAL A 14 -15.69 -10.20 0.69
N LYS A 15 -16.65 -10.00 1.62
CA LYS A 15 -16.55 -8.97 2.66
C LYS A 15 -15.35 -9.22 3.57
N THR A 16 -15.14 -10.47 4.00
CA THR A 16 -13.98 -10.86 4.81
C THR A 16 -12.67 -10.67 4.04
N MET A 17 -12.63 -11.10 2.78
CA MET A 17 -11.44 -10.96 1.94
C MET A 17 -11.06 -9.49 1.70
N LEU A 18 -12.04 -8.62 1.44
CA LEU A 18 -11.82 -7.18 1.33
C LEU A 18 -11.31 -6.56 2.63
N GLY A 19 -11.86 -7.00 3.78
CA GLY A 19 -11.38 -6.56 5.10
C GLY A 19 -9.91 -6.93 5.32
N ILE A 20 -9.55 -8.20 5.06
CA ILE A 20 -8.17 -8.69 5.19
C ILE A 20 -7.24 -7.94 4.23
N ALA A 21 -7.64 -7.79 2.96
CA ALA A 21 -6.85 -7.09 1.96
C ALA A 21 -6.61 -5.62 2.33
N GLY A 22 -7.63 -4.94 2.87
CA GLY A 22 -7.51 -3.55 3.31
C GLY A 22 -6.57 -3.39 4.50
N VAL A 23 -6.65 -4.29 5.50
CA VAL A 23 -5.71 -4.29 6.63
C VAL A 23 -4.29 -4.57 6.16
N ALA A 24 -4.10 -5.55 5.26
CA ALA A 24 -2.79 -5.88 4.71
C ALA A 24 -2.19 -4.70 3.93
N ASP A 25 -2.97 -4.01 3.09
CA ASP A 25 -2.53 -2.80 2.37
C ASP A 25 -2.09 -1.71 3.35
N ALA A 26 -2.90 -1.44 4.38
CA ALA A 26 -2.62 -0.38 5.35
C ALA A 26 -1.32 -0.64 6.12
N VAL A 27 -1.14 -1.87 6.63
CA VAL A 27 0.07 -2.29 7.34
C VAL A 27 1.29 -2.22 6.41
N LEU A 28 1.16 -2.71 5.19
CA LEU A 28 2.27 -2.72 4.23
C LEU A 28 2.69 -1.30 3.82
N ARG A 29 1.72 -0.41 3.57
CA ARG A 29 1.99 1.01 3.29
C ARG A 29 2.68 1.68 4.47
N ALA A 30 2.17 1.49 5.69
CA ALA A 30 2.78 2.06 6.90
C ALA A 30 4.22 1.57 7.07
N TYR A 31 4.46 0.28 6.89
CA TYR A 31 5.80 -0.30 6.96
C TYR A 31 6.75 0.29 5.89
N ALA A 32 6.29 0.39 4.63
CA ALA A 32 7.08 0.97 3.55
C ALA A 32 7.42 2.44 3.80
N LEU A 33 6.49 3.23 4.35
CA LEU A 33 6.72 4.63 4.73
C LEU A 33 7.75 4.75 5.87
N VAL A 34 7.69 3.88 6.86
CA VAL A 34 8.68 3.85 7.95
C VAL A 34 10.06 3.42 7.43
N ASP A 35 10.12 2.40 6.56
CA ASP A 35 11.38 1.92 5.97
C ASP A 35 12.05 3.00 5.11
N VAL A 36 11.29 3.68 4.23
CA VAL A 36 11.84 4.75 3.39
C VAL A 36 12.29 5.96 4.22
N ALA A 37 11.57 6.30 5.28
CA ALA A 37 11.93 7.41 6.15
C ALA A 37 13.28 7.15 6.86
N ARG A 38 13.51 5.90 7.29
CA ARG A 38 14.72 5.48 8.02
C ARG A 38 15.96 5.30 7.15
N ARG A 39 15.80 4.97 5.87
CA ARG A 39 16.92 4.74 4.94
C ARG A 39 17.56 6.03 4.46
N GLU A 40 18.87 6.01 4.25
CA GLU A 40 19.57 7.10 3.55
C GLU A 40 19.33 7.05 2.04
N GLN A 41 19.59 8.16 1.34
CA GLN A 41 19.39 8.23 -0.11
C GLN A 41 20.28 7.24 -0.89
N SER A 42 21.43 6.85 -0.36
CA SER A 42 22.34 5.84 -0.93
C SER A 42 21.73 4.43 -0.91
N GLU A 43 20.84 4.14 0.04
CA GLU A 43 20.16 2.86 0.23
C GLU A 43 18.84 2.75 -0.54
N ILE A 44 18.53 3.72 -1.40
CA ILE A 44 17.27 3.80 -2.15
C ILE A 44 17.60 3.93 -3.64
N ASN A 45 16.91 3.13 -4.45
CA ASN A 45 16.95 3.27 -5.90
C ASN A 45 15.98 4.39 -6.32
N GLY A 46 16.53 5.45 -6.90
CA GLY A 46 15.79 6.65 -7.30
C GLY A 46 15.60 7.66 -6.16
N PRO A 47 14.90 8.79 -6.41
CA PRO A 47 14.77 9.86 -5.43
C PRO A 47 13.91 9.44 -4.23
N LYS A 48 14.45 9.54 -3.01
CA LYS A 48 13.73 9.30 -1.75
C LYS A 48 12.48 10.17 -1.65
N GLU A 49 12.62 11.44 -2.05
CA GLU A 49 11.54 12.43 -2.08
C GLU A 49 10.41 12.08 -3.06
N ALA A 50 10.64 11.20 -4.04
CA ALA A 50 9.58 10.71 -4.91
C ALA A 50 8.83 9.52 -4.27
N TRP A 51 9.55 8.65 -3.54
CA TRP A 51 8.96 7.47 -2.91
C TRP A 51 7.97 7.82 -1.79
N VAL A 52 8.27 8.82 -0.96
CA VAL A 52 7.40 9.22 0.15
C VAL A 52 6.00 9.65 -0.32
N PRO A 53 5.83 10.66 -1.20
CA PRO A 53 4.51 11.05 -1.69
C PRO A 53 3.85 9.96 -2.52
N ALA A 54 4.62 9.17 -3.28
CA ALA A 54 4.06 8.06 -4.04
C ALA A 54 3.42 7.03 -3.09
N LEU A 55 4.14 6.59 -2.06
CA LEU A 55 3.64 5.63 -1.06
C LEU A 55 2.45 6.18 -0.27
N ALA A 56 2.44 7.48 0.04
CA ALA A 56 1.39 8.12 0.82
C ALA A 56 0.10 8.36 0.03
N LEU A 57 0.20 8.79 -1.23
CA LEU A 57 -0.94 9.31 -2.00
C LEU A 57 -1.50 8.32 -3.01
N VAL A 58 -0.68 7.40 -3.54
CA VAL A 58 -1.13 6.47 -4.58
C VAL A 58 -1.81 5.28 -3.92
N ASN A 59 -3.13 5.20 -4.08
CA ASN A 59 -3.89 4.02 -3.72
C ASN A 59 -3.76 2.94 -4.81
N SER A 60 -3.06 1.85 -4.50
CA SER A 60 -2.70 0.79 -5.45
C SER A 60 -2.97 -0.62 -4.94
N LEU A 61 -3.80 -0.78 -3.89
CA LEU A 61 -4.07 -2.08 -3.26
C LEU A 61 -2.78 -2.85 -2.92
N GLY A 62 -1.81 -2.17 -2.32
CA GLY A 62 -0.56 -2.75 -1.83
C GLY A 62 0.53 -2.91 -2.88
N LEU A 63 0.22 -2.75 -4.18
CA LEU A 63 1.20 -2.95 -5.24
C LEU A 63 2.39 -2.00 -5.16
N LEU A 64 2.16 -0.72 -4.87
CA LEU A 64 3.24 0.27 -4.78
C LEU A 64 4.15 0.04 -3.56
N PRO A 65 3.62 -0.21 -2.33
CA PRO A 65 4.44 -0.66 -1.21
C PRO A 65 5.26 -1.92 -1.52
N VAL A 66 4.70 -2.94 -2.18
CA VAL A 66 5.46 -4.13 -2.61
C VAL A 66 6.58 -3.74 -3.57
N ALA A 67 6.29 -2.88 -4.54
CA ALA A 67 7.26 -2.46 -5.55
C ALA A 67 8.45 -1.72 -4.92
N TYR A 68 8.19 -0.82 -3.97
CA TYR A 68 9.23 -0.17 -3.20
C TYR A 68 10.09 -1.18 -2.42
N LEU A 69 9.46 -2.09 -1.68
CA LEU A 69 10.20 -3.07 -0.86
C LEU A 69 11.03 -4.06 -1.71
N LYS A 70 10.61 -4.36 -2.94
CA LYS A 70 11.38 -5.25 -3.84
C LYS A 70 12.44 -4.52 -4.66
N TRP A 71 12.11 -3.37 -5.25
CA TRP A 71 12.97 -2.70 -6.24
C TRP A 71 13.42 -1.31 -5.81
N GLY A 72 12.67 -0.63 -4.95
CA GLY A 72 13.02 0.70 -4.43
C GLY A 72 14.14 0.68 -3.39
N ARG A 73 14.35 -0.44 -2.69
CA ARG A 73 15.46 -0.61 -1.74
C ARG A 73 16.75 -0.99 -2.47
N ARG A 74 17.85 -0.36 -2.06
CA ARG A 74 19.22 -0.77 -2.39
C ARG A 74 19.82 -1.37 -1.11
N ARG A 75 20.41 -2.56 -1.23
CA ARG A 75 21.13 -3.20 -0.11
C ARG A 75 22.43 -2.48 0.17
#